data_AF-A0A1B7Y818-F1
#
_entry.id   AF-A0A1B7Y818-F1
#
_cell.length_a   1.000
_cell.length_b   1.000
_cell.length_c   1.000
_cell.angle_alpha   90.00
_cell.angle_beta   90.00
_cell.angle_gamma   90.00
#
_symmetry.space_group_name_H-M   'P 1'
#
loop_
_entity.id
_entity.type
_entity.pdbx_description
1 polymer ?
#
loop_
_entity_poly.entity_id
_entity_poly.type
_entity_poly.pdbx_seq_one_letter_code
_entity_poly.pdbx_strand_id
1 'polypeptide(L)'
;MLARGDNFQKGSTPAEWAVEFEQSGARLAGALTWLTQSRRYKDAHPTDDHFYPLLVIGGAVVDDDVYGEKMAQTWELSHMCNNQFAWGSWRMGK
;
A
#
# COMPACT_ATOMS: atom_id res chain seq x y z
N MET A 1 -10.31 25.00 4.38
CA MET A 1 -9.44 25.45 5.48
C MET A 1 -9.12 24.23 6.35
N LEU A 2 -7.87 23.77 6.38
CA LEU A 2 -7.46 22.59 7.14
C LEU A 2 -7.46 22.93 8.64
N ALA A 3 -8.48 22.48 9.35
CA ALA A 3 -8.72 22.91 10.72
C ALA A 3 -7.73 22.32 11.74
N ARG A 4 -6.91 21.31 11.37
CA ARG A 4 -6.17 20.47 12.33
C ARG A 4 -4.89 19.86 11.76
N GLY A 5 -3.98 20.68 11.24
CA GLY A 5 -2.76 20.19 10.57
C GLY A 5 -3.09 19.41 9.29
N ASP A 6 -2.08 19.10 8.49
CA ASP A 6 -2.25 18.45 7.17
C ASP A 6 -2.69 16.97 7.24
N ASN A 7 -3.40 16.59 8.30
CA ASN A 7 -3.92 15.24 8.50
C ASN A 7 -5.44 15.24 8.24
N PHE A 8 -5.83 14.64 7.12
CA PHE A 8 -7.20 14.47 6.67
C PHE A 8 -7.91 13.27 7.33
N GLN A 9 -7.20 12.46 8.10
CA GLN A 9 -7.74 11.34 8.86
C GLN A 9 -8.61 11.77 10.04
N LYS A 10 -8.38 12.96 10.61
CA LYS A 10 -8.95 13.34 11.91
C LYS A 10 -10.48 13.48 11.86
N GLY A 11 -11.17 12.41 12.26
CA GLY A 11 -12.63 12.30 12.29
C GLY A 11 -13.24 11.45 11.17
N SER A 12 -12.41 10.87 10.28
CA SER A 12 -12.83 9.92 9.25
C SER A 12 -12.45 8.51 9.66
N THR A 13 -13.37 7.56 9.45
CA THR A 13 -13.07 6.13 9.55
C THR A 13 -12.86 5.59 8.13
N PRO A 14 -11.84 4.75 7.89
CA PRO A 14 -11.70 4.05 6.62
C PRO A 14 -12.97 3.29 6.27
N ALA A 15 -13.36 3.32 5.00
CA ALA A 15 -14.45 2.53 4.48
C ALA A 15 -14.07 1.05 4.54
N GLU A 16 -15.01 0.20 4.96
CA GLU A 16 -14.78 -1.24 5.15
C GLU A 16 -14.18 -1.91 3.90
N TRP A 17 -14.74 -1.63 2.73
CA TRP A 17 -14.24 -2.17 1.46
C TRP A 17 -12.78 -1.79 1.16
N ALA A 18 -12.33 -0.61 1.62
CA ALA A 18 -10.97 -0.14 1.40
C ALA A 18 -10.00 -0.90 2.31
N VAL A 19 -10.42 -1.17 3.56
CA VAL A 19 -9.65 -2.00 4.51
C VAL A 19 -9.52 -3.43 4.00
N GLU A 20 -10.60 -4.01 3.48
CA GLU A 20 -10.58 -5.36 2.88
C GLU A 20 -9.63 -5.45 1.68
N PHE A 21 -9.67 -4.43 0.81
CA PHE A 21 -8.78 -4.37 -0.34
C PHE A 21 -7.31 -4.23 0.06
N GLU A 22 -7.01 -3.41 1.07
CA GLU A 22 -5.66 -3.22 1.61
C GLU A 22 -5.08 -4.53 2.18
N GLN A 23 -5.86 -5.23 3.00
CA GLN A 23 -5.45 -6.50 3.63
C GLN A 23 -5.17 -7.60 2.61
N SER A 24 -5.86 -7.57 1.47
CA SER A 24 -5.66 -8.51 0.36
C SER A 24 -4.27 -8.39 -0.30
N GLY A 25 -3.56 -7.26 -0.08
CA GLY A 25 -2.24 -6.99 -0.66
C GLY A 25 -1.03 -7.30 0.22
N ALA A 26 -1.22 -7.79 1.45
CA ALA A 26 -0.16 -7.88 2.47
C ALA A 26 0.98 -8.89 2.16
N ARG A 27 0.90 -9.68 1.08
CA ARG A 27 1.95 -10.61 0.62
C ARG A 27 2.51 -10.17 -0.74
N LEU A 28 3.29 -9.09 -0.71
CA LEU A 28 3.54 -8.23 -1.87
C LEU A 28 3.98 -8.95 -3.17
N ALA A 29 5.03 -9.77 -3.18
CA ALA A 29 5.60 -10.16 -4.47
C ALA A 29 4.64 -10.98 -5.37
N GLY A 30 3.94 -11.97 -4.81
CA GLY A 30 2.99 -12.81 -5.57
C GLY A 30 1.57 -12.26 -5.64
N ALA A 31 1.12 -11.49 -4.65
CA ALA A 31 -0.27 -11.04 -4.56
C ALA A 31 -0.55 -9.74 -5.34
N LEU A 32 0.47 -8.92 -5.64
CA LEU A 32 0.29 -7.62 -6.29
C LEU A 32 -0.29 -7.75 -7.72
N THR A 33 0.15 -8.74 -8.51
CA THR A 33 -0.43 -8.98 -9.84
C THR A 33 -1.87 -9.48 -9.72
N TRP A 34 -2.17 -10.33 -8.74
CA TRP A 34 -3.53 -10.81 -8.50
C TRP A 34 -4.49 -9.69 -8.07
N LEU A 35 -4.02 -8.72 -7.28
CA LEU A 35 -4.81 -7.56 -6.87
C LEU A 35 -5.35 -6.75 -8.05
N THR A 36 -4.63 -6.71 -9.18
CA THR A 36 -5.11 -6.04 -10.41
C THR A 36 -6.38 -6.66 -10.99
N GLN A 37 -6.66 -7.91 -10.63
CA GLN A 37 -7.84 -8.66 -11.06
C GLN A 37 -9.01 -8.57 -10.06
N SER A 38 -8.80 -7.91 -8.92
CA SER A 38 -9.85 -7.69 -7.93
C SER A 38 -10.96 -6.82 -8.50
N ARG A 39 -12.22 -7.15 -8.17
CA ARG A 39 -13.39 -6.31 -8.53
C ARG A 39 -13.29 -4.88 -8.00
N ARG A 40 -12.56 -4.69 -6.89
CA ARG A 40 -12.34 -3.40 -6.23
C ARG A 40 -11.08 -2.69 -6.68
N TYR A 41 -10.29 -3.28 -7.61
CA TYR A 41 -9.04 -2.69 -8.05
C TYR A 41 -9.22 -1.28 -8.60
N LYS A 42 -10.23 -1.06 -9.46
CA LYS A 42 -10.51 0.27 -10.03
C LYS A 42 -11.21 1.23 -9.06
N ASP A 43 -11.88 0.71 -8.02
CA ASP A 43 -12.40 1.54 -6.93
C ASP A 43 -11.24 2.10 -6.09
N ALA A 44 -10.19 1.29 -5.85
CA ALA A 44 -9.00 1.67 -5.10
C ALA A 44 -7.99 2.47 -5.94
N HIS A 45 -7.85 2.12 -7.22
CA HIS A 45 -6.88 2.69 -8.16
C HIS A 45 -7.59 3.01 -9.49
N PRO A 46 -8.25 4.19 -9.59
CA PRO A 46 -8.90 4.63 -10.83
C PRO A 46 -7.92 4.64 -12.02
N THR A 47 -6.69 5.06 -11.74
CA THR A 47 -5.54 5.00 -12.64
C THR A 47 -4.47 4.08 -12.04
N ASP A 48 -3.66 3.48 -12.92
CA ASP A 48 -2.68 2.46 -12.52
C ASP A 48 -1.36 3.06 -12.01
N ASP A 49 -1.16 4.37 -12.14
CA ASP A 49 0.08 5.10 -11.86
C ASP A 49 0.54 4.99 -10.40
N HIS A 50 -0.40 4.92 -9.45
CA HIS A 50 -0.08 4.77 -8.03
C HIS A 50 0.23 3.31 -7.63
N PHE A 51 -0.21 2.33 -8.42
CA PHE A 51 -0.02 0.90 -8.14
C PHE A 51 1.15 0.28 -8.93
N TYR A 52 1.40 0.77 -10.14
CA TYR A 52 2.43 0.27 -11.05
C TYR A 52 3.83 0.18 -10.43
N PRO A 53 4.30 1.16 -9.60
CA PRO A 53 5.60 1.06 -8.95
C PRO A 53 5.75 -0.20 -8.08
N LEU A 54 4.66 -0.64 -7.43
CA LEU A 54 4.68 -1.86 -6.61
C LEU A 54 4.90 -3.12 -7.45
N LEU A 55 4.32 -3.18 -8.66
CA LEU A 55 4.54 -4.29 -9.58
C LEU A 55 6.00 -4.36 -10.06
N VAL A 56 6.60 -3.20 -10.35
CA VAL A 56 8.01 -3.11 -10.78
C VAL A 56 8.94 -3.56 -9.65
N ILE A 57 8.78 -2.99 -8.45
CA ILE A 57 9.63 -3.34 -7.29
C ILE A 57 9.41 -4.80 -6.90
N GLY A 58 8.16 -5.26 -6.85
CA GLY A 58 7.81 -6.65 -6.53
C GLY A 58 8.43 -7.65 -7.50
N GLY A 59 8.49 -7.34 -8.79
CA GLY A 59 9.20 -8.16 -9.77
C GLY A 59 10.72 -8.11 -9.64
N ALA A 60 11.30 -6.99 -9.23
CA ALA A 60 12.75 -6.83 -9.07
C ALA A 60 13.33 -7.57 -7.86
N VAL A 61 12.50 -7.87 -6.85
CA VAL A 61 12.92 -8.49 -5.57
C VAL A 61 12.45 -9.95 -5.42
N VAL A 62 11.76 -10.50 -6.43
CA VAL A 62 11.13 -11.83 -6.33
C VAL A 62 12.12 -12.97 -6.19
N ASP A 63 13.31 -12.84 -6.79
CA ASP A 63 14.33 -13.90 -6.82
C ASP A 63 15.15 -13.99 -5.52
N ASP A 64 15.08 -12.96 -4.66
CA ASP A 64 15.92 -12.87 -3.45
C ASP A 64 15.24 -13.44 -2.18
N ASP A 65 14.03 -14.00 -2.27
CA ASP A 65 13.16 -14.34 -1.12
C ASP A 65 12.98 -13.16 -0.13
N VAL A 66 13.18 -11.94 -0.63
CA VAL A 66 13.05 -10.69 0.13
C VAL A 66 11.62 -10.20 0.01
N TYR A 67 10.86 -10.40 1.09
CA TYR A 67 9.53 -9.84 1.21
C TYR A 67 9.62 -8.39 1.68
N GLY A 68 8.83 -7.51 1.07
CA GLY A 68 8.71 -6.13 1.52
C GLY A 68 8.06 -6.08 2.90
N GLU A 69 8.71 -5.46 3.87
CA GLU A 69 8.16 -5.23 5.19
C GLU A 69 7.34 -3.94 5.19
N LYS A 70 6.10 -3.99 5.68
CA LYS A 70 5.27 -2.80 5.88
C LYS A 70 5.80 -2.03 7.09
N MET A 71 6.50 -0.93 6.84
CA MET A 71 7.14 -0.11 7.89
C MET A 71 6.19 0.90 8.52
N ALA A 72 5.26 1.41 7.72
CA ALA A 72 4.28 2.39 8.17
C ALA A 72 2.99 2.26 7.35
N GLN A 73 1.89 2.62 8.00
CA GLN A 73 0.59 2.77 7.36
C GLN A 73 -0.09 4.00 7.93
N THR A 74 -0.59 4.86 7.06
CA THR A 74 -1.54 5.90 7.45
C THR A 74 -2.77 5.84 6.57
N TRP A 75 -3.90 6.23 7.14
CA TRP A 75 -5.14 6.40 6.40
C TRP A 75 -5.44 7.87 6.32
N GLU A 76 -5.84 8.33 5.15
CA GLU A 76 -6.34 9.68 4.93
C GLU A 76 -7.71 9.56 4.29
N LEU A 77 -8.61 10.51 4.56
CA LEU A 77 -10.00 10.45 4.08
C LEU A 77 -10.65 9.09 4.45
N SER A 78 -11.52 8.54 3.59
CA SER A 78 -12.19 7.25 3.85
C SER A 78 -11.63 6.11 3.02
N HIS A 79 -10.84 6.37 1.99
CA HIS A 79 -10.36 5.33 1.05
C HIS A 79 -8.90 5.51 0.62
N MET A 80 -8.18 6.47 1.19
CA MET A 80 -6.77 6.70 0.86
C MET A 80 -5.90 6.03 1.92
N CYS A 81 -5.19 4.98 1.53
CA CYS A 81 -4.24 4.28 2.38
C CYS A 81 -2.82 4.54 1.88
N ASN A 82 -1.97 5.06 2.75
CA ASN A 82 -0.56 5.27 2.47
C ASN A 82 0.23 4.15 3.15
N ASN A 83 0.49 3.09 2.40
CA ASN A 83 1.37 2.01 2.85
C ASN A 83 2.82 2.32 2.46
N GLN A 84 3.75 2.16 3.40
CA GLN A 84 5.19 2.25 3.14
C GLN A 84 5.82 0.89 3.33
N PHE A 85 6.51 0.41 2.29
CA PHE A 85 7.21 -0.85 2.30
C PHE A 85 8.72 -0.62 2.18
N ALA A 86 9.50 -1.41 2.92
CA ALA A 86 10.94 -1.46 2.77
C ALA A 86 11.37 -2.87 2.36
N TRP A 87 12.37 -2.95 1.49
CA TRP A 87 12.99 -4.20 1.04
C TRP A 87 14.49 -4.17 1.36
N GLY A 88 15.04 -5.35 1.60
CA GLY A 88 16.44 -5.52 1.95
C GLY A 88 16.75 -5.24 3.42
N SER A 89 18.03 -5.20 3.75
CA SER A 89 18.50 -4.92 5.11
C SER A 89 19.51 -3.79 5.11
N TRP A 90 19.37 -2.89 6.07
CA TRP A 90 20.31 -1.79 6.26
C TRP A 90 21.12 -2.11 7.51
N ARG A 91 22.44 -2.30 7.33
CA ARG A 91 23.34 -2.53 8.46
C ARG A 91 23.48 -1.20 9.21
N MET A 92 22.80 -1.06 10.34
CA MET A 92 23.00 0.08 11.23
C MET A 92 24.46 0.04 11.71
N GLY A 93 25.28 0.94 11.17
CA GLY A 93 26.67 1.11 11.60
C GLY A 93 26.71 1.40 13.10
N LYS A 94 27.67 0.79 13.79
CA LYS A 94 27.99 1.13 15.19
C LYS A 94 28.53 2.55 15.29
#